data_AF-A0A645ETY2-F1
#
_entry.id   AF-A0A645ETY2-F1
#
_cell.length_a   1.000
_cell.length_b   1.000
_cell.length_c   1.000
_cell.angle_alpha   90.00
_cell.angle_beta   90.00
_cell.angle_gamma   90.00
#
_symmetry.space_group_name_H-M   'P 1'
#
loop_
_entity.id
_entity.type
_entity.pdbx_description
1 polymer ?
#
loop_
_entity_poly.entity_id
_entity_poly.type
_entity_poly.pdbx_seq_one_letter_code
_entity_poly.pdbx_strand_id
1 'polypeptide(L)'
;MKFTIKIKYQYFLLLFPISVPSVGICLMINFTTHQKKALAIKTILTLIFVAFIFFTILPNIVMELLFNIPNYTESIFYTIYLKAIDVLISLYLIGMQRKTIKL
;
A
#
# COMPACT_ATOMS: atom_id res chain seq x y z
N MET A 1 -25.93 -12.92 2.18
CA MET A 1 -24.46 -13.05 2.33
C MET A 1 -23.84 -11.68 2.27
N LYS A 2 -22.95 -11.31 3.21
CA LYS A 2 -22.16 -10.09 3.07
C LYS A 2 -21.14 -10.32 1.96
N PHE A 3 -21.09 -9.44 0.96
CA PHE A 3 -20.14 -9.56 -0.14
C PHE A 3 -18.74 -9.22 0.37
N THR A 4 -17.80 -10.16 0.33
CA THR A 4 -16.43 -9.92 0.83
C THR A 4 -15.42 -10.35 -0.23
N ILE A 5 -14.51 -9.44 -0.56
CA ILE A 5 -13.39 -9.73 -1.46
C ILE A 5 -12.41 -10.61 -0.69
N LYS A 6 -12.26 -11.87 -1.12
CA LYS A 6 -11.39 -12.83 -0.45
C LYS A 6 -9.93 -12.35 -0.54
N ILE A 7 -9.20 -12.53 0.56
CA ILE A 7 -7.79 -12.15 0.71
C ILE A 7 -6.92 -12.74 -0.42
N LYS A 8 -7.20 -13.99 -0.84
CA LYS A 8 -6.47 -14.64 -1.94
C LYS A 8 -6.45 -13.84 -3.25
N TYR A 9 -7.49 -13.05 -3.53
CA TYR A 9 -7.55 -12.21 -4.73
C TYR A 9 -6.78 -10.90 -4.58
N GLN A 10 -6.58 -10.44 -3.34
CA GLN A 10 -5.82 -9.22 -3.07
C GLN A 10 -4.32 -9.43 -3.29
N TYR A 11 -3.80 -10.65 -3.08
CA TYR A 11 -2.40 -10.97 -3.41
C TYR A 11 -2.09 -10.86 -4.91
N PHE A 12 -3.07 -11.14 -5.78
CA PHE A 12 -2.89 -10.92 -7.23
C PHE A 12 -2.73 -9.43 -7.58
N LEU A 13 -3.27 -8.53 -6.75
CA LEU A 13 -3.14 -7.09 -6.95
C LEU A 13 -1.70 -6.58 -6.73
N LEU A 14 -0.86 -7.34 -6.03
CA LEU A 14 0.56 -7.00 -5.78
C LEU A 14 1.39 -6.94 -7.06
N LEU A 15 0.98 -7.67 -8.11
CA LEU A 15 1.68 -7.73 -9.39
C LEU A 15 1.52 -6.43 -10.19
N PHE A 16 0.49 -5.62 -9.90
CA PHE A 16 0.24 -4.38 -10.62
C PHE A 16 1.08 -3.23 -10.06
N PRO A 17 1.50 -2.27 -10.90
CA PRO A 17 2.29 -1.10 -10.46
C PRO A 17 1.54 -0.18 -9.48
N ILE A 18 0.23 -0.36 -9.31
CA ILE A 18 -0.65 0.41 -8.42
C ILE A 18 -1.22 -0.46 -7.29
N SER A 19 -0.40 -1.36 -6.73
CA SER A 19 -0.91 -2.38 -5.80
C SER A 19 -1.49 -1.78 -4.51
N VAL A 20 -0.85 -0.74 -3.95
CA VAL A 20 -1.31 -0.07 -2.72
C VAL A 20 -2.72 0.52 -2.87
N PRO A 21 -3.00 1.35 -3.90
CA PRO A 21 -4.35 1.82 -4.18
C PRO A 21 -5.38 0.69 -4.36
N SER A 22 -5.04 -0.33 -5.15
CA SER A 22 -5.97 -1.43 -5.47
C SER A 22 -6.32 -2.26 -4.23
N VAL A 23 -5.32 -2.61 -3.42
CA VAL A 23 -5.51 -3.31 -2.14
C VAL A 23 -6.27 -2.42 -1.16
N GLY A 24 -5.94 -1.12 -1.09
CA GLY A 24 -6.63 -0.15 -0.25
C GLY A 24 -8.13 -0.05 -0.53
N ILE A 25 -8.53 0.01 -1.81
CA ILE A 25 -9.93 0.02 -2.22
C ILE A 25 -10.64 -1.27 -1.78
N CYS A 26 -10.01 -2.44 -2.03
CA CYS A 26 -10.56 -3.73 -1.62
C CYS A 26 -10.79 -3.81 -0.11
N LEU A 27 -9.85 -3.26 0.65
CA LEU A 27 -9.86 -3.24 2.10
C LEU A 27 -10.95 -2.29 2.63
N MET A 28 -11.12 -1.13 1.99
CA MET A 28 -12.19 -0.19 2.28
C MET A 28 -13.58 -0.81 2.05
N ILE A 29 -13.79 -1.48 0.91
CA ILE A 29 -15.04 -2.19 0.59
C ILE A 29 -15.33 -3.27 1.65
N ASN A 30 -14.32 -4.03 2.04
CA ASN A 30 -14.48 -5.07 3.05
C ASN A 30 -14.83 -4.48 4.44
N PHE A 31 -14.23 -3.36 4.83
CA PHE A 31 -14.55 -2.70 6.10
C PHE A 31 -15.94 -2.06 6.13
N THR A 32 -16.37 -1.42 5.03
CA THR A 32 -17.72 -0.85 4.94
C THR A 32 -18.78 -1.94 4.99
N THR A 33 -18.56 -3.06 4.32
CA THR A 33 -19.46 -4.23 4.35
C THR A 33 -19.59 -4.84 5.76
N HIS A 34 -18.51 -4.78 6.56
CA HIS A 34 -18.51 -5.25 7.94
C HIS A 34 -18.86 -4.16 8.97
N GLN A 35 -19.39 -3.00 8.55
CA GLN A 35 -19.79 -1.87 9.42
C GLN A 35 -18.65 -1.29 10.28
N LYS A 36 -17.39 -1.53 9.92
CA LYS A 36 -16.20 -0.99 10.62
C LYS A 36 -15.75 0.35 10.04
N LYS A 37 -16.67 1.33 9.99
CA LYS A 37 -16.45 2.63 9.33
C LYS A 37 -15.25 3.42 9.88
N ALA A 38 -15.05 3.42 11.20
CA ALA A 38 -13.90 4.08 11.82
C ALA A 38 -12.55 3.49 11.35
N LEU A 39 -12.51 2.17 11.13
CA LEU A 39 -11.29 1.51 10.64
C LEU A 39 -11.04 1.81 9.16
N ALA A 40 -12.10 1.94 8.35
CA ALA A 40 -12.00 2.38 6.96
C ALA A 40 -11.37 3.78 6.86
N ILE A 41 -11.86 4.73 7.66
CA ILE A 41 -11.32 6.10 7.70
C ILE A 41 -9.85 6.10 8.13
N LYS A 42 -9.50 5.35 9.19
CA LYS A 42 -8.11 5.21 9.63
C LYS A 42 -7.21 4.66 8.52
N THR A 43 -7.72 3.72 7.74
CA THR A 43 -6.97 3.10 6.62
C THR A 43 -6.73 4.08 5.49
N ILE A 44 -7.72 4.91 5.15
CA ILE A 44 -7.57 5.98 4.15
C ILE A 44 -6.51 6.99 4.61
N LEU A 45 -6.58 7.43 5.87
CA LEU A 45 -5.59 8.36 6.45
C LEU A 45 -4.17 7.77 6.43
N THR A 46 -4.03 6.48 6.76
CA THR A 46 -2.72 5.80 6.67
C THR A 46 -2.24 5.67 5.24
N LEU A 47 -3.12 5.35 4.28
CA LEU A 47 -2.78 5.30 2.86
C LEU A 47 -2.25 6.64 2.35
N ILE A 48 -2.93 7.74 2.67
CA ILE A 48 -2.52 9.09 2.28
C ILE A 48 -1.17 9.45 2.92
N PHE A 49 -1.01 9.18 4.22
CA PHE A 49 0.23 9.49 4.94
C PHE A 49 1.42 8.67 4.45
N VAL A 50 1.22 7.38 4.22
CA VAL A 50 2.23 6.47 3.66
C VAL A 50 2.59 6.90 2.24
N ALA A 51 1.60 7.23 1.40
CA ALA A 51 1.88 7.73 0.06
C ALA A 51 2.71 9.02 0.13
N PHE A 52 2.37 9.96 1.02
CA PHE A 52 3.14 11.18 1.18
C PHE A 52 4.59 10.89 1.60
N ILE A 53 4.82 10.14 2.68
CA ILE A 53 6.17 9.85 3.18
C ILE A 53 7.01 9.09 2.14
N PHE A 54 6.46 8.02 1.58
CA PHE A 54 7.24 7.10 0.74
C PHE A 54 7.47 7.60 -0.68
N PHE A 55 6.60 8.46 -1.21
CA PHE A 55 6.81 9.04 -2.54
C PHE A 55 7.52 10.40 -2.52
N THR A 56 7.56 11.12 -1.38
CA THR A 56 8.19 12.46 -1.33
C THR A 56 9.41 12.55 -0.42
N ILE A 57 9.40 11.89 0.74
CA ILE A 57 10.45 12.07 1.76
C ILE A 57 11.54 11.02 1.61
N LEU A 58 11.16 9.74 1.58
CA LEU A 58 12.12 8.63 1.53
C LEU A 58 13.02 8.62 0.28
N PRO A 59 12.50 8.87 -0.94
CA PRO A 59 13.29 8.94 -2.16
C PRO A 59 14.45 9.92 -2.09
N ASN A 60 14.14 11.15 -1.68
CA ASN A 60 15.11 12.24 -1.54
C ASN A 60 16.16 11.87 -0.49
N ILE A 61 15.74 11.37 0.69
CA ILE A 61 16.69 11.00 1.75
C ILE A 61 17.57 9.81 1.34
N VAL A 62 17.02 8.79 0.71
CA VAL A 62 17.80 7.56 0.42
C VAL A 62 18.68 7.76 -0.81
N MET A 63 18.15 8.31 -1.90
CA MET A 63 18.90 8.32 -3.16
C MET A 63 19.87 9.50 -3.27
N GLU A 64 19.50 10.65 -2.72
CA GLU A 64 20.37 11.84 -2.70
C GLU A 64 21.41 11.75 -1.58
N LEU A 65 21.00 11.30 -0.38
CA LEU A 65 21.84 11.38 0.83
C LEU A 65 22.69 10.13 1.08
N LEU A 66 22.22 8.92 0.73
CA LEU A 66 22.97 7.66 0.94
C LEU A 66 23.72 7.18 -0.29
N PHE A 67 23.17 7.38 -1.49
CA PHE A 67 23.77 6.86 -2.73
C PHE A 67 24.44 7.92 -3.61
N ASN A 68 24.19 9.22 -3.35
CA ASN A 68 24.78 10.35 -4.06
C ASN A 68 24.66 10.22 -5.60
N ILE A 69 23.54 9.67 -6.07
CA ILE A 69 23.31 9.38 -7.49
C ILE A 69 22.68 10.62 -8.15
N PRO A 70 23.36 11.28 -9.10
CA PRO A 70 22.73 12.33 -9.90
C PRO A 70 21.63 11.73 -10.79
N ASN A 71 20.49 12.42 -10.92
CA ASN A 71 19.32 11.98 -11.71
C ASN A 71 18.78 10.59 -11.33
N TYR A 72 18.79 10.27 -10.03
CA TYR A 72 18.35 8.96 -9.53
C TYR A 72 16.89 8.59 -9.89
N THR A 73 16.04 9.58 -10.17
CA THR A 73 14.63 9.40 -10.52
C THR A 73 14.41 8.64 -11.84
N GLU A 74 15.40 8.64 -12.73
CA GLU A 74 15.38 7.87 -13.99
C GLU A 74 16.03 6.49 -13.86
N SER A 75 16.58 6.16 -12.69
CA SER A 75 17.28 4.89 -12.49
C SER A 75 16.32 3.71 -12.30
N ILE A 76 16.70 2.56 -12.85
CA ILE A 76 16.03 1.27 -12.62
C ILE A 76 15.97 0.96 -11.10
N PHE A 77 17.02 1.34 -10.36
CA PHE A 77 17.07 1.19 -8.90
C PHE A 77 15.92 1.92 -8.20
N TYR A 78 15.62 3.15 -8.62
CA TYR A 78 14.51 3.91 -8.06
C TYR A 78 13.15 3.26 -8.35
N THR A 79 12.95 2.73 -9.56
CA THR A 79 11.73 1.99 -9.91
C THR A 79 11.56 0.72 -9.06
N ILE A 80 12.65 -0.05 -8.88
CA ILE A 80 12.64 -1.26 -8.04
C ILE A 80 12.36 -0.90 -6.58
N TYR A 81 12.98 0.16 -6.06
CA TYR A 81 12.79 0.65 -4.71
C TYR A 81 11.33 1.04 -4.43
N LEU A 82 10.75 1.87 -5.31
CA LEU A 82 9.33 2.25 -5.22
C LEU A 82 8.42 1.02 -5.28
N LYS A 83 8.74 0.06 -6.16
CA LYS A 83 7.93 -1.16 -6.28
C LYS A 83 8.02 -2.06 -5.04
N ALA A 84 9.19 -2.18 -4.43
CA ALA A 84 9.37 -2.93 -3.19
C ALA A 84 8.56 -2.32 -2.04
N ILE A 85 8.59 -0.99 -1.92
CA ILE A 85 7.79 -0.25 -0.95
C ILE A 85 6.29 -0.46 -1.18
N ASP A 86 5.82 -0.29 -2.43
CA ASP A 86 4.43 -0.52 -2.83
C ASP A 86 3.95 -1.93 -2.42
N VAL A 87 4.76 -2.96 -2.70
CA VAL A 87 4.41 -4.34 -2.31
C VAL A 87 4.38 -4.53 -0.78
N LEU A 88 5.37 -3.98 -0.06
CA LEU A 88 5.45 -4.12 1.41
C LEU A 88 4.24 -3.48 2.11
N ILE A 89 3.86 -2.27 1.70
CA ILE A 89 2.68 -1.57 2.23
C ILE A 89 1.42 -2.38 1.95
N SER A 90 1.27 -2.87 0.72
CA SER A 90 0.12 -3.69 0.33
C SER A 90 0.01 -4.98 1.16
N LEU A 91 1.13 -5.66 1.42
CA LEU A 91 1.16 -6.83 2.30
C LEU A 91 0.76 -6.49 3.73
N TYR A 92 1.24 -5.37 4.26
CA TYR A 92 0.86 -4.87 5.58
C TYR A 92 -0.65 -4.64 5.69
N LEU A 93 -1.24 -4.00 4.68
CA LEU A 93 -2.69 -3.76 4.58
C LEU A 93 -3.48 -5.09 4.56
N ILE A 94 -3.08 -6.05 3.73
CA ILE A 94 -3.71 -7.38 3.69
C ILE A 94 -3.64 -8.07 5.06
N GLY A 95 -2.48 -8.01 5.72
CA GLY A 95 -2.28 -8.57 7.06
C GLY A 95 -3.18 -7.91 8.11
N MET A 96 -3.32 -6.58 8.07
CA MET A 96 -4.24 -5.84 8.94
C MET A 96 -5.69 -6.26 8.71
N GLN A 97 -6.11 -6.42 7.45
CA GLN A 97 -7.46 -6.88 7.11
C GLN A 97 -7.75 -8.25 7.73
N ARG A 98 -6.82 -9.21 7.58
CA ARG A 98 -6.96 -10.59 8.10
C ARG A 98 -7.11 -10.63 9.62
N LYS A 99 -6.40 -9.76 10.34
CA LYS A 99 -6.52 -9.66 11.81
C LYS A 99 -7.86 -9.06 12.23
N THR A 100 -8.42 -8.14 11.43
CA THR A 100 -9.56 -7.33 11.85
C THR A 100 -10.90 -7.91 11.44
N ILE A 101 -10.98 -8.45 10.22
CA ILE A 101 -12.09 -9.23 9.74
C ILE A 101 -11.59 -10.66 9.81
N LYS A 102 -12.04 -11.44 10.79
CA LYS A 102 -11.74 -12.88 10.89
C LYS A 102 -12.34 -13.59 9.67
N LEU A 103 -11.65 -13.48 8.54
CA LEU A 103 -11.94 -14.14 7.25
C LEU A 103 -11.17 -15.45 7.16
#